data_AF-A0A3B9VDZ5-F1
#
_entry.id   AF-A0A3B9VDZ5-F1
#
_cell.length_a   1.000
_cell.length_b   1.000
_cell.length_c   1.000
_cell.angle_alpha   90.00
_cell.angle_beta   90.00
_cell.angle_gamma   90.00
#
_symmetry.space_group_name_H-M   'P 1'
#
loop_
_entity.id
_entity.type
_entity.pdbx_description
1 polymer ?
#
loop_
_entity_poly.entity_id
_entity_poly.type
_entity_poly.pdbx_seq_one_letter_code
_entity_poly.pdbx_strand_id
1 'polypeptide(L)'
;MRFHTGEVGLILKSFIYRFSGKSPMAKLSPEEKEIIYLRLEKQKIEREKAAIVLNKSLALYIIFMIVGVVGFVFDYLSAAILNVLIIAGIAILIIGTLPYFVITSREEKLIEHLLDKLKGGKK
;
A
#
# COMPACT_ATOMS: atom_id res chain seq x y z
N MET A 1 -17.66 -8.86 -6.98
CA MET A 1 -16.60 -7.82 -7.07
C MET A 1 -16.96 -6.67 -6.13
N ARG A 2 -16.30 -6.57 -4.97
CA ARG A 2 -16.41 -5.41 -4.05
C ARG A 2 -15.00 -4.88 -3.83
N PHE A 3 -14.63 -3.88 -4.62
CA PHE A 3 -13.47 -3.04 -4.39
C PHE A 3 -13.93 -1.58 -4.52
N HIS A 4 -13.26 -0.67 -3.81
CA HIS A 4 -13.38 0.81 -3.84
C HIS A 4 -14.29 1.58 -2.87
N THR A 5 -14.73 1.02 -1.73
CA THR A 5 -15.47 1.84 -0.73
C THR A 5 -14.60 2.36 0.43
N GLY A 6 -13.35 1.89 0.57
CA GLY A 6 -12.45 2.30 1.66
C GLY A 6 -11.62 3.56 1.40
N GLU A 7 -11.17 3.77 0.16
CA GLU A 7 -10.25 4.88 -0.19
C GLU A 7 -10.93 6.26 -0.15
N VAL A 8 -12.22 6.34 -0.51
CA VAL A 8 -12.96 7.61 -0.57
C VAL A 8 -13.25 8.17 0.84
N GLY A 9 -13.51 7.28 1.81
CA GLY A 9 -13.81 7.69 3.19
C GLY A 9 -12.61 8.30 3.94
N LEU A 10 -11.39 7.83 3.64
CA LEU A 10 -10.15 8.33 4.25
C LEU A 10 -9.69 9.65 3.62
N ILE A 11 -9.85 9.80 2.29
CA ILE A 11 -9.57 11.07 1.61
C ILE A 11 -10.54 12.15 2.09
N LEU A 12 -11.85 11.86 2.24
CA LEU A 12 -12.81 12.82 2.80
C LEU A 12 -12.52 13.17 4.26
N LYS A 13 -12.15 12.20 5.11
CA LYS A 13 -11.76 12.50 6.50
C LYS A 13 -10.51 13.37 6.56
N SER A 14 -9.47 13.04 5.81
CA SER A 14 -8.24 13.87 5.77
C SER A 14 -8.51 15.28 5.22
N PHE A 15 -9.41 15.42 4.24
CA PHE A 15 -9.83 16.71 3.68
C PHE A 15 -10.66 17.54 4.67
N ILE A 16 -11.60 16.92 5.38
CA ILE A 16 -12.41 17.57 6.43
C ILE A 16 -11.53 18.01 7.60
N TYR A 17 -10.55 17.19 8.01
CA TYR A 17 -9.59 17.56 9.06
C TYR A 17 -8.65 18.71 8.63
N ARG A 18 -8.30 18.79 7.35
CA ARG A 18 -7.49 19.90 6.79
C ARG A 18 -8.25 21.23 6.77
N PHE A 19 -9.58 21.20 6.66
CA PHE A 19 -10.45 22.40 6.67
C PHE A 19 -10.99 22.77 8.06
N SER A 20 -11.02 21.86 9.04
CA SER A 20 -11.68 22.09 10.32
C SER A 20 -10.91 22.95 11.34
N GLY A 21 -9.72 23.48 11.02
CA GLY A 21 -9.00 24.47 11.85
C GLY A 21 -8.53 24.02 13.25
N LYS A 22 -8.95 22.85 13.72
CA LYS A 22 -8.50 22.22 14.97
C LYS A 22 -7.47 21.15 14.64
N SER A 23 -6.24 21.57 14.36
CA SER A 23 -5.12 20.63 14.31
C SER A 23 -4.87 20.08 15.70
N PRO A 24 -4.97 18.75 15.92
CA PRO A 24 -4.63 18.14 17.20
C PRO A 24 -3.15 18.34 17.56
N MET A 25 -2.31 18.78 16.62
CA MET A 25 -0.91 19.14 16.85
C MET A 25 -0.70 20.51 17.53
N ALA A 26 -1.76 21.29 17.78
CA ALA A 26 -1.62 22.63 18.35
C ALA A 26 -0.98 22.66 19.76
N LYS A 27 -0.99 21.54 20.50
CA LYS A 27 -0.45 21.43 21.86
C LYS A 27 0.95 20.82 21.99
N LEU A 28 1.56 20.37 20.89
CA LEU A 28 2.85 19.67 20.94
C LEU A 28 4.04 20.65 20.97
N SER A 29 5.10 20.26 21.67
CA SER A 29 6.38 20.97 21.64
C SER A 29 6.94 20.97 20.20
N PRO A 30 7.76 21.98 19.83
CA PRO A 30 8.35 22.03 18.49
C PRO A 30 9.17 20.77 18.15
N GLU A 31 9.87 20.20 19.12
CA GLU A 31 10.65 18.96 18.96
C GLU A 31 9.75 17.73 18.72
N GLU A 32 8.63 17.62 19.43
CA GLU A 32 7.68 16.51 19.25
C GLU A 32 7.01 16.54 17.87
N LYS A 33 6.72 17.74 17.36
CA LYS A 33 6.17 17.92 16.01
C LYS A 33 7.16 17.46 14.95
N GLU A 34 8.44 17.79 15.11
CA GLU A 34 9.49 17.40 14.18
C GLU A 34 9.70 15.88 14.16
N ILE A 35 9.72 15.23 15.33
CA ILE A 35 9.82 13.76 15.44
C ILE A 35 8.62 13.07 14.77
N ILE A 36 7.41 13.57 14.97
CA ILE A 36 6.20 13.03 14.33
C ILE A 36 6.28 13.21 12.82
N TYR A 37 6.71 14.39 12.34
CA TYR A 37 6.86 14.67 10.92
C TYR A 37 7.86 13.72 10.26
N LEU A 38 9.06 13.57 10.81
CA LEU A 38 10.09 12.65 10.31
C LEU A 38 9.60 11.20 10.28
N ARG A 39 8.80 10.80 11.27
CA ARG A 39 8.23 9.44 11.31
C ARG A 39 7.18 9.23 10.23
N LEU A 40 6.33 10.21 9.95
CA LEU A 40 5.35 10.16 8.87
C LEU A 40 6.04 10.13 7.50
N GLU A 41 7.08 10.94 7.31
CA GLU A 41 7.84 10.97 6.06
C GLU A 41 8.55 9.64 5.80
N LYS A 42 9.16 9.04 6.83
CA LYS A 42 9.72 7.68 6.73
C LYS A 42 8.67 6.66 6.31
N GLN A 43 7.47 6.69 6.88
CA GLN A 43 6.40 5.75 6.52
C GLN A 43 5.91 5.96 5.09
N LYS A 44 5.80 7.22 4.66
CA LYS A 44 5.44 7.56 3.27
C LYS A 44 6.44 6.96 2.28
N ILE A 45 7.74 7.09 2.56
CA ILE A 45 8.80 6.49 1.73
C ILE A 45 8.68 4.97 1.70
N GLU A 46 8.42 4.31 2.83
CA GLU A 46 8.25 2.85 2.88
C GLU A 46 7.04 2.38 2.07
N ARG A 47 5.92 3.11 2.11
CA ARG A 47 4.75 2.83 1.27
C ARG A 47 5.08 2.99 -0.21
N GLU A 48 5.79 4.05 -0.60
CA GLU A 48 6.20 4.29 -1.98
C GLU A 48 7.11 3.17 -2.50
N LYS A 49 8.08 2.70 -1.69
CA LYS A 49 8.90 1.54 -2.01
C LYS A 49 8.05 0.28 -2.24
N ALA A 50 7.10 0.02 -1.34
CA ALA A 50 6.21 -1.14 -1.46
C ALA A 50 5.33 -1.07 -2.71
N ALA A 51 4.84 0.11 -3.07
CA ALA A 51 4.08 0.34 -4.30
C ALA A 51 4.93 0.09 -5.55
N ILE A 52 6.22 0.46 -5.54
CA ILE A 52 7.15 0.16 -6.64
C ILE A 52 7.33 -1.35 -6.81
N VAL A 53 7.49 -2.09 -5.71
CA VAL A 53 7.60 -3.56 -5.74
C VAL A 53 6.33 -4.18 -6.31
N LEU A 54 5.15 -3.75 -5.85
CA LEU A 54 3.88 -4.20 -6.37
C LEU A 54 3.77 -3.93 -7.88
N ASN A 55 4.09 -2.72 -8.33
CA ASN A 55 4.03 -2.37 -9.75
C ASN A 55 4.97 -3.22 -10.61
N LYS A 56 6.21 -3.45 -10.15
CA LYS A 56 7.17 -4.33 -10.84
C LYS A 56 6.69 -5.79 -10.89
N SER A 57 6.08 -6.29 -9.82
CA SER A 57 5.52 -7.64 -9.78
C SER A 57 4.34 -7.81 -10.74
N LEU A 58 3.49 -6.78 -10.85
CA LEU A 58 2.36 -6.75 -11.77
C LEU A 58 2.84 -6.71 -13.24
N ALA A 59 3.86 -5.91 -13.53
CA ALA A 59 4.49 -5.89 -14.86
C ALA A 59 5.07 -7.26 -15.22
N LEU A 60 5.79 -7.91 -14.30
CA LEU A 60 6.32 -9.27 -14.50
C LEU A 60 5.21 -10.30 -14.75
N TYR A 61 4.12 -10.25 -13.99
CA TYR A 61 2.97 -11.11 -14.21
C TYR A 61 2.39 -10.94 -15.62
N ILE A 62 2.19 -9.69 -16.07
CA ILE A 62 1.69 -9.42 -17.43
C ILE A 62 2.65 -9.99 -18.48
N ILE A 63 3.96 -9.79 -18.33
CA ILE A 63 4.96 -10.33 -19.26
C ILE A 63 4.89 -11.86 -19.31
N PHE A 64 4.83 -12.53 -18.15
CA PHE A 64 4.69 -14.00 -18.10
C PHE A 64 3.40 -14.49 -18.75
N MET A 65 2.29 -13.78 -18.56
CA MET A 65 1.02 -14.12 -19.22
C MET A 65 1.11 -13.95 -20.73
N ILE A 66 1.70 -12.87 -21.21
CA ILE A 66 1.89 -12.64 -22.65
C ILE A 66 2.76 -13.74 -23.25
N VAL A 67 3.93 -14.03 -22.65
CA VAL A 67 4.84 -15.07 -23.13
C VAL A 67 4.19 -16.45 -23.08
N GLY A 68 3.45 -16.75 -22.00
CA GLY A 68 2.73 -18.01 -21.85
C GLY A 68 1.66 -18.19 -22.92
N VAL A 69 0.80 -17.18 -23.13
CA VAL A 69 -0.26 -17.23 -24.14
C VAL A 69 0.32 -17.31 -25.55
N VAL A 70 1.27 -16.44 -25.89
CA VAL A 70 1.92 -16.44 -27.20
C VAL A 70 2.62 -17.77 -27.45
N GLY A 71 3.44 -18.23 -26.51
CA GLY A 71 4.17 -19.49 -26.65
C GLY A 71 3.24 -20.71 -26.76
N PHE A 72 2.07 -20.69 -26.12
CA PHE A 72 1.07 -21.74 -26.27
C PHE A 72 0.33 -21.67 -27.62
N VAL A 73 -0.06 -20.47 -28.08
CA VAL A 73 -0.77 -20.29 -29.37
C VAL A 73 0.06 -20.71 -30.57
N PHE A 74 1.38 -20.52 -30.52
CA PHE A 74 2.30 -20.93 -31.57
C PHE A 74 2.84 -22.37 -31.39
N ASP A 75 2.23 -23.18 -30.52
CA ASP A 75 2.65 -24.56 -30.19
C ASP A 75 4.13 -24.71 -29.75
N TYR A 76 4.77 -23.61 -29.31
CA TYR A 76 6.13 -23.65 -28.73
C TYR A 76 6.13 -24.18 -27.30
N LEU A 77 5.02 -24.06 -26.57
CA LEU A 77 4.88 -24.47 -25.17
C LEU A 77 3.80 -25.53 -25.01
N SER A 78 4.11 -26.58 -24.26
CA SER A 78 3.11 -27.58 -23.86
C SER A 78 2.16 -27.04 -22.78
N ALA A 79 0.97 -27.61 -22.69
CA ALA A 79 -0.01 -27.26 -21.65
C ALA A 79 0.55 -27.39 -20.22
N ALA A 80 1.47 -28.34 -19.99
CA ALA A 80 2.14 -28.50 -18.71
C ALA A 80 3.01 -27.28 -18.37
N ILE A 81 3.78 -26.77 -19.33
CA ILE A 81 4.64 -25.59 -19.14
C ILE A 81 3.80 -24.33 -18.96
N LEU A 82 2.68 -24.20 -19.70
CA LEU A 82 1.74 -23.09 -19.53
C LEU A 82 1.19 -23.02 -18.10
N ASN A 83 0.78 -24.16 -17.53
CA ASN A 83 0.28 -24.22 -16.15
C ASN A 83 1.34 -23.77 -15.14
N VAL A 84 2.60 -24.19 -15.33
CA VAL A 84 3.72 -23.76 -14.48
C VAL A 84 3.92 -22.24 -14.59
N LEU A 85 3.86 -21.67 -15.79
CA LEU A 85 3.97 -20.22 -16.00
C LEU A 85 2.87 -19.44 -15.28
N ILE A 86 1.63 -19.92 -15.36
CA ILE A 86 0.47 -19.31 -14.69
C ILE A 86 0.67 -19.35 -13.17
N ILE A 87 1.04 -20.50 -12.61
CA ILE A 87 1.27 -20.66 -11.16
C ILE A 87 2.43 -19.76 -10.70
N ALA A 88 3.52 -19.70 -11.46
CA ALA A 88 4.66 -18.82 -11.17
C ALA A 88 4.26 -17.34 -11.20
N GLY A 89 3.45 -16.93 -12.18
CA GLY A 89 2.90 -15.57 -12.26
C GLY A 89 2.05 -15.22 -11.04
N ILE A 90 1.18 -16.12 -10.61
CA ILE A 90 0.36 -15.93 -9.40
C ILE A 90 1.24 -15.82 -8.14
N ALA A 91 2.27 -16.66 -8.03
CA ALA A 91 3.20 -16.62 -6.90
C ALA A 91 3.93 -15.25 -6.82
N ILE A 92 4.36 -14.70 -7.96
CA ILE A 92 4.98 -13.37 -8.03
C ILE A 92 4.02 -12.28 -7.56
N LEU A 93 2.75 -12.34 -7.95
CA LEU A 93 1.73 -11.39 -7.49
C LEU A 93 1.50 -11.47 -5.97
N ILE A 94 1.47 -12.68 -5.40
CA ILE A 94 1.33 -12.86 -3.95
C ILE A 94 2.52 -12.22 -3.22
N ILE A 95 3.74 -12.50 -3.68
CA ILE A 95 4.98 -11.95 -3.10
C ILE A 95 5.01 -10.42 -3.22
N GLY A 96 4.53 -9.85 -4.33
CA GLY A 96 4.48 -8.40 -4.53
C GLY A 96 3.37 -7.69 -3.73
N THR A 97 2.24 -8.36 -3.51
CA THR A 97 1.06 -7.78 -2.83
C THR A 97 1.21 -7.75 -1.30
N LEU A 98 1.77 -8.81 -0.72
CA LEU A 98 1.98 -8.93 0.73
C LEU A 98 2.69 -7.73 1.37
N PRO A 99 3.86 -7.27 0.90
CA PRO A 99 4.59 -6.17 1.54
C PRO A 99 3.79 -4.86 1.51
N TYR A 100 3.08 -4.58 0.42
CA TYR A 100 2.22 -3.41 0.31
C TYR A 100 1.09 -3.43 1.36
N PHE A 101 0.38 -4.56 1.47
CA PHE A 101 -0.71 -4.69 2.43
C PHE A 101 -0.24 -4.54 3.89
N VAL A 102 0.89 -5.15 4.23
CA VAL A 102 1.47 -5.07 5.58
C VAL A 102 1.89 -3.64 5.93
N ILE A 103 2.54 -2.93 5.01
CA ILE A 103 3.03 -1.57 5.24
C ILE A 103 1.86 -0.60 5.39
N THR A 104 0.87 -0.65 4.50
CA THR A 104 -0.32 0.20 4.58
C THR A 104 -1.10 -0.04 5.88
N SER A 105 -1.27 -1.31 6.29
CA SER A 105 -1.93 -1.64 7.56
C SER A 105 -1.17 -1.11 8.79
N ARG A 106 0.16 -1.06 8.73
CA ARG A 106 1.00 -0.49 9.81
C ARG A 106 0.88 1.04 9.83
N GLU A 107 0.81 1.68 8.68
CA GLU A 107 0.62 3.12 8.57
C GLU A 107 -0.72 3.56 9.17
N GLU A 108 -1.81 2.85 8.86
CA GLU A 108 -3.15 3.14 9.41
C GLU A 108 -3.16 3.06 10.95
N LYS A 109 -2.62 1.98 11.51
CA LYS A 109 -2.51 1.79 12.97
C LYS A 109 -1.66 2.87 13.64
N LEU A 110 -0.60 3.32 12.98
CA LEU A 110 0.26 4.39 13.50
C LEU A 110 -0.50 5.72 13.55
N ILE A 111 -1.23 6.06 12.49
CA ILE A 111 -2.04 7.28 12.43
C ILE A 111 -3.13 7.26 13.51
N GLU A 112 -3.83 6.13 13.66
CA GLU A 112 -4.85 5.95 14.69
C GLU A 112 -4.28 6.14 16.10
N HIS A 113 -3.15 5.50 16.41
CA HIS A 113 -2.49 5.65 17.70
C HIS A 113 -1.98 7.08 17.95
N LEU A 114 -1.51 7.79 16.92
CA LEU A 114 -1.14 9.21 17.03
C LEU A 114 -2.38 10.09 17.31
N LEU A 115 -3.50 9.82 16.65
CA LEU A 115 -4.76 10.54 16.89
C LEU A 115 -5.31 10.31 18.29
N ASP A 116 -5.24 9.08 18.80
CA ASP A 116 -5.70 8.74 20.14
C ASP A 116 -4.84 9.39 21.23
N LYS A 117 -3.51 9.41 21.06
CA LYS A 117 -2.61 10.16 21.96
C LYS A 117 -2.96 11.65 22.02
N LEU A 118 -3.29 12.25 20.88
CA LEU A 118 -3.62 13.67 20.82
C LEU A 118 -5.03 13.99 21.36
N LYS A 119 -5.99 13.06 21.22
CA LYS A 119 -7.34 13.19 21.81
C LYS A 119 -7.37 12.90 23.30
N GLY A 120 -6.53 11.97 23.77
CA GLY A 120 -6.43 11.54 25.17
C GLY A 120 -5.60 12.46 26.08
N GLY A 121 -4.92 13.46 25.54
CA GLY A 121 -4.19 14.51 26.29
C GLY A 121 -5.06 15.52 27.05
N LYS A 122 -6.23 15.09 27.52
CA LYS A 122 -7.05 15.77 28.53
C LYS A 122 -7.21 14.85 29.74
N LYS A 123 -6.19 14.79 30.59
CA LYS A 123 -6.38 14.66 32.03
C LYS A 123 -5.39 15.61 32.69
#